data_AF-A0A7X6PBR8-F1
#
_entry.id   AF-A0A7X6PBR8-F1
#
_cell.length_a   1.000
_cell.length_b   1.000
_cell.length_c   1.000
_cell.angle_alpha   90.00
_cell.angle_beta   90.00
_cell.angle_gamma   90.00
#
_symmetry.space_group_name_H-M   'P 1'
#
loop_
_entity.id
_entity.type
_entity.pdbx_description
1 polymer ?
#
loop_
_entity_poly.entity_id
_entity_poly.type
_entity_poly.pdbx_seq_one_letter_code
_entity_poly.pdbx_strand_id
1 'polypeptide(L)'
;MKKLILVLTLLAGIIYLSANVIYTYNLAAPEIETEGNYIKVKLTGAQSYGDAGAPDLPWIGSKLLLPMGEEAVDIQINLSGAKDIVLDKKI
;
A
#
# COMPACT_ATOMS: atom_id res chain seq x y z
N MET A 1 -38.94 -22.43 -17.40
CA MET A 1 -38.59 -22.22 -15.97
C MET A 1 -37.24 -22.80 -15.59
N LYS A 2 -36.97 -24.10 -15.81
CA LYS A 2 -35.70 -24.76 -15.41
C LYS A 2 -34.42 -24.14 -16.02
N LYS A 3 -34.43 -23.79 -17.30
CA LYS A 3 -33.28 -23.14 -17.98
C LYS A 3 -32.99 -21.73 -17.44
N LEU A 4 -34.04 -21.01 -17.05
CA LEU A 4 -33.95 -19.65 -16.53
C LEU A 4 -33.35 -19.64 -15.12
N ILE A 5 -33.74 -20.64 -14.29
CA ILE A 5 -33.12 -20.87 -12.98
C ILE A 5 -31.62 -21.20 -13.14
N LEU A 6 -31.25 -22.08 -14.08
CA LEU A 6 -29.85 -22.46 -14.30
C LEU A 6 -28.98 -21.28 -14.74
N VAL A 7 -29.49 -20.42 -15.62
CA VAL A 7 -28.79 -19.19 -16.05
C VAL A 7 -28.61 -18.23 -14.87
N LEU A 8 -29.64 -18.03 -14.04
CA LEU A 8 -29.53 -17.18 -12.84
C LEU A 8 -28.51 -17.72 -11.83
N THR A 9 -28.47 -19.05 -11.63
CA THR A 9 -27.47 -19.68 -10.76
C THR A 9 -26.04 -19.51 -11.29
N LEU A 10 -25.84 -19.65 -12.61
CA LEU A 10 -24.52 -19.45 -13.22
C LEU A 10 -24.07 -17.98 -13.10
N LEU A 11 -24.97 -17.03 -13.34
CA LEU A 11 -24.69 -15.59 -13.22
C LEU A 11 -24.30 -15.21 -11.79
N ALA A 12 -25.00 -15.76 -10.79
CA ALA A 12 -24.70 -15.52 -9.39
C ALA A 12 -23.29 -16.03 -9.00
N GLY A 13 -22.82 -17.13 -9.60
CA GLY A 13 -21.48 -17.67 -9.37
C GLY A 13 -20.36 -16.73 -9.83
N ILE A 14 -20.54 -16.02 -10.96
CA ILE A 14 -19.51 -15.15 -11.53
C ILE A 14 -19.15 -13.98 -10.60
N ILE A 15 -20.12 -13.46 -9.84
CA ILE A 15 -19.91 -12.33 -8.93
C ILE A 15 -18.92 -12.70 -7.81
N TYR A 16 -18.96 -13.94 -7.31
CA TYR A 16 -18.04 -14.42 -6.28
C TYR A 16 -16.60 -14.58 -6.77
N LEU A 17 -16.39 -14.84 -8.07
CA LEU A 17 -15.05 -14.95 -8.67
C LEU A 17 -14.38 -13.59 -8.91
N SER A 18 -15.12 -12.48 -8.80
CA SER A 18 -14.60 -11.12 -8.98
C SER A 18 -14.18 -10.43 -7.68
N ALA A 19 -13.86 -11.21 -6.64
CA ALA A 19 -13.48 -10.65 -5.34
C ALA A 19 -12.12 -9.93 -5.44
N ASN A 20 -12.14 -8.61 -5.23
CA ASN A 20 -10.92 -7.82 -5.18
C ASN A 20 -10.37 -7.82 -3.74
N VAL A 21 -9.08 -8.06 -3.57
CA VAL A 21 -8.43 -7.92 -2.26
C VAL A 21 -8.06 -6.46 -2.05
N ILE A 22 -8.82 -5.76 -1.21
CA ILE A 22 -8.57 -4.35 -0.89
C ILE A 22 -8.02 -4.26 0.53
N TYR A 23 -6.86 -3.62 0.68
CA TYR A 23 -6.25 -3.37 1.98
C TYR A 23 -5.86 -1.90 2.10
N THR A 24 -6.23 -1.28 3.23
CA THR A 24 -5.97 0.12 3.51
C THR A 24 -4.87 0.24 4.57
N TYR A 25 -3.78 0.92 4.21
CA TYR A 25 -2.71 1.24 5.14
C TYR A 25 -2.93 2.62 5.75
N ASN A 26 -2.93 2.69 7.08
CA ASN A 26 -2.93 3.95 7.80
C ASN A 26 -1.50 4.23 8.28
N LEU A 27 -0.84 5.19 7.64
CA LEU A 27 0.50 5.62 8.01
C LEU A 27 0.40 6.74 9.05
N ALA A 28 1.16 6.59 10.14
CA ALA A 28 1.33 7.66 11.12
C ALA A 28 2.10 8.84 10.50
N ALA A 29 2.05 10.01 11.14
CA ALA A 29 2.94 11.10 10.76
C ALA A 29 4.40 10.68 10.97
N PRO A 30 5.32 10.99 10.03
CA PRO A 30 6.73 10.70 10.21
C PRO A 30 7.32 11.56 11.34
N GLU A 31 8.24 10.98 12.09
CA GLU A 31 9.05 11.68 13.08
C GLU A 31 10.28 12.27 12.39
N ILE A 32 10.54 13.55 12.65
CA ILE A 32 11.65 14.28 12.03
C ILE A 32 12.61 14.69 13.15
N GLU A 33 13.81 14.14 13.11
CA GLU A 33 14.87 14.39 14.08
C GLU A 33 16.05 15.07 13.39
N THR A 34 16.68 16.04 14.05
CA THR A 34 17.92 16.64 13.56
C THR A 34 19.11 15.92 14.19
N GLU A 35 19.90 15.22 13.38
CA GLU A 35 21.14 14.56 13.80
C GLU A 35 22.34 15.36 13.25
N GLY A 36 22.83 16.30 14.04
CA GLY A 36 23.96 17.17 13.68
C GLY A 36 23.66 18.03 12.46
N ASN A 37 24.36 17.78 11.34
CA ASN A 37 24.13 18.50 10.08
C ASN A 37 22.98 17.92 9.23
N TYR A 38 22.49 16.73 9.56
CA TYR A 38 21.50 16.01 8.77
C TYR A 38 20.12 16.03 9.41
N ILE A 39 19.11 15.71 8.61
CA ILE A 39 17.74 15.49 9.04
C ILE A 39 17.43 14.02 8.82
N LYS A 40 16.90 13.38 9.85
CA LYS A 40 16.49 12.00 9.82
C LYS A 40 14.98 11.93 9.85
N VAL A 41 14.42 11.25 8.86
CA VAL A 41 12.98 11.04 8.74
C VAL A 41 12.69 9.58 9.09
N LYS A 42 11.97 9.36 10.18
CA LYS A 42 11.57 8.02 10.63
C LYS A 42 10.07 7.85 10.46
N LEU A 43 9.67 6.67 10.05
CA LEU A 43 8.27 6.27 10.02
C LEU A 43 8.14 4.94 10.76
N THR A 44 7.17 4.83 11.66
CA THR A 44 6.97 3.62 12.46
C THR A 44 6.74 2.40 11.57
N GLY A 45 7.56 1.37 11.74
CA GLY A 45 7.49 0.14 10.94
C GLY A 45 8.14 0.23 9.56
N ALA A 46 8.75 1.36 9.22
CA ALA A 46 9.52 1.52 8.00
C ALA A 46 10.98 1.10 8.20
N GLN A 47 11.59 0.67 7.10
CA GLN A 47 13.02 0.39 6.99
C GLN A 47 13.72 1.53 6.27
N SER A 48 15.02 1.69 6.53
CA SER A 48 15.89 2.60 5.78
C SER A 48 16.04 2.09 4.35
N TYR A 49 15.81 2.97 3.39
CA TYR A 49 15.97 2.70 1.97
C TYR A 49 16.72 3.85 1.32
N GLY A 50 17.94 3.55 0.85
CA GLY A 50 18.79 4.48 0.15
C GLY A 50 20.15 3.85 -0.13
N ASP A 51 20.75 4.23 -1.25
CA ASP A 51 22.13 3.83 -1.59
C ASP A 51 23.14 4.61 -0.73
N ALA A 52 24.37 4.09 -0.66
CA ALA A 52 25.46 4.81 0.03
C ALA A 52 25.69 6.20 -0.61
N GLY A 53 25.47 7.25 0.17
CA GLY A 53 25.57 8.64 -0.28
C GLY A 53 24.27 9.25 -0.82
N ALA A 54 23.21 8.45 -0.98
CA ALA A 54 21.87 8.95 -1.24
C ALA A 54 21.14 9.29 0.08
N PRO A 55 20.09 10.14 0.04
CA PRO A 55 19.23 10.36 1.19
C PRO A 55 18.59 9.05 1.66
N ASP A 56 18.60 8.83 2.97
CA ASP A 56 17.89 7.72 3.59
C ASP A 56 16.39 8.04 3.67
N LEU A 57 15.57 7.24 3.00
CA LEU A 57 14.12 7.38 2.99
C LEU A 57 13.44 6.20 3.70
N PRO A 58 12.43 6.45 4.56
CA PRO A 58 11.67 5.37 5.17
C PRO A 58 10.81 4.64 4.13
N TRP A 59 10.97 3.33 4.03
CA TRP A 59 10.22 2.45 3.14
C TRP A 59 9.42 1.40 3.92
N ILE A 60 8.16 1.21 3.56
CA ILE A 60 7.29 0.17 4.14
C ILE A 60 6.97 -0.88 3.08
N GLY A 61 7.50 -2.07 3.28
CA GLY A 61 7.12 -3.26 2.51
C GLY A 61 5.88 -3.91 3.12
N SER A 62 4.96 -4.36 2.27
CA SER A 62 3.77 -5.09 2.71
C SER A 62 3.61 -6.39 1.93
N LYS A 63 3.08 -7.41 2.61
CA LYS A 63 2.77 -8.71 2.02
C LYS A 63 1.29 -9.02 2.24
N LEU A 64 0.54 -9.08 1.16
CA LEU A 64 -0.84 -9.54 1.16
C LEU A 64 -0.91 -11.01 0.78
N LEU A 65 -1.75 -11.77 1.48
CA LEU A 65 -2.10 -13.13 1.07
C LEU A 65 -3.26 -13.06 0.08
N LEU A 66 -3.07 -13.71 -1.07
CA LEU A 66 -4.13 -13.91 -2.03
C LEU A 66 -4.98 -15.13 -1.63
N PRO A 67 -6.26 -15.16 -2.02
CA PRO A 67 -7.08 -16.36 -1.86
C PRO A 67 -6.45 -17.58 -2.53
N MET A 68 -6.72 -18.75 -1.97
CA MET A 68 -6.14 -19.99 -2.48
C MET A 68 -6.61 -20.25 -3.91
N GLY A 69 -5.65 -20.48 -4.82
CA GLY A 69 -5.92 -20.75 -6.23
C GLY A 69 -6.11 -19.49 -7.09
N GLU A 70 -5.91 -18.29 -6.51
CA GLU A 70 -5.97 -17.03 -7.24
C GLU A 70 -4.57 -16.43 -7.45
N GLU A 71 -4.42 -15.67 -8.54
CA GLU A 71 -3.21 -14.93 -8.90
C GLU A 71 -3.56 -13.45 -9.11
N ALA A 72 -2.68 -12.55 -8.64
CA ALA A 72 -2.87 -11.13 -8.84
C ALA A 72 -2.52 -10.77 -10.30
N VAL A 73 -3.53 -10.37 -11.06
CA VAL A 73 -3.36 -9.92 -12.46
C VAL A 73 -2.97 -8.44 -12.51
N ASP A 74 -3.43 -7.64 -11.55
CA ASP A 74 -3.15 -6.20 -11.46
C ASP A 74 -3.06 -5.75 -10.00
N ILE A 75 -2.24 -4.73 -9.75
CA ILE A 75 -2.07 -4.11 -8.43
C ILE A 75 -2.25 -2.60 -8.59
N GLN A 76 -3.35 -2.08 -8.04
CA GLN A 76 -3.63 -0.65 -8.03
C GLN A 76 -3.35 -0.04 -6.65
N ILE A 77 -2.52 1.00 -6.64
CA ILE A 77 -2.20 1.76 -5.42
C ILE A 77 -2.91 3.12 -5.48
N ASN A 78 -3.81 3.36 -4.53
CA ASN A 78 -4.49 4.65 -4.39
C ASN A 78 -3.89 5.42 -3.23
N LEU A 79 -3.21 6.53 -3.53
CA LEU A 79 -2.64 7.42 -2.53
C LEU A 79 -3.70 8.41 -2.05
N SER A 80 -3.82 8.57 -0.73
CA SER A 80 -4.81 9.47 -0.11
C SER A 80 -4.47 10.96 -0.25
N GLY A 81 -3.30 11.30 -0.81
CA GLY A 81 -2.86 12.66 -1.10
C GLY A 81 -1.40 12.88 -0.68
N ALA A 82 -0.70 13.76 -1.40
CA ALA A 82 0.62 14.21 -1.00
C ALA A 82 0.51 15.17 0.19
N LYS A 83 1.43 15.04 1.15
CA LYS A 83 1.60 16.00 2.24
C LYS A 83 3.00 16.57 2.16
N ASP A 84 3.09 17.87 1.97
CA ASP A 84 4.36 18.58 2.02
C ASP A 84 4.71 18.87 3.48
N ILE A 85 5.92 18.46 3.89
CA ILE A 85 6.46 18.78 5.21
C ILE A 85 7.63 19.73 5.01
N VAL A 86 7.48 20.95 5.50
CA VAL A 86 8.55 21.95 5.48
C VAL A 86 9.53 21.61 6.60
N LEU A 87 10.79 21.46 6.25
CA LEU A 87 11.87 21.21 7.20
C LEU A 87 12.38 22.56 7.72
N ASP A 88 12.37 22.75 9.05
CA ASP A 88 12.79 24.00 9.70
C ASP A 88 14.27 24.35 9.43
N LYS A 89 15.07 23.35 9.08
CA LYS A 89 16.48 23.56 8.74
C LYS A 89 16.61 23.80 7.24
N LYS A 90 16.94 25.05 6.87
CA LYS A 90 17.45 25.35 5.52
C LYS A 90 18.71 24.53 5.28
N ILE A 91 18.65 23.68 4.25
CA ILE A 91 19.82 22.99 3.68
C ILE A 91 20.75 24.05 3.07
#